data_AF-A0A5M9Z9H0-F1
#
_entry.id   AF-A0A5M9Z9H0-F1
#
_cell.length_a   1.000
_cell.length_b   1.000
_cell.length_c   1.000
_cell.angle_alpha   90.00
_cell.angle_beta   90.00
_cell.angle_gamma   90.00
#
_symmetry.space_group_name_H-M   'P 1'
#
loop_
_entity.id
_entity.type
_entity.pdbx_description
1 polymer ?
#
loop_
_entity_poly.entity_id
_entity_poly.type
_entity_poly.pdbx_seq_one_letter_code
_entity_poly.pdbx_strand_id
1 'polypeptide(L)'
;MKIAGSRCVRGSGVDYQWFGGPLEVARGEALEHALATWFAGRAANQEMAWGVLAPRYFERYKARLAAFLEVKLIRAKMGRLTPGTEVIPVSRAWQQDIPMFELRWHRDERLLGGVGKEQIRHYESEPQEFPRIVFGLHLHLKDVRSGDESIIAAEQNKEIDQAIDLHKRNASEGWIRPAIAEPMQ
;
A
#
# COMPACT_ATOMS: atom_id res chain seq x y z
N MET A 1 9.70 -22.22 10.71
CA MET A 1 9.07 -21.90 9.42
C MET A 1 10.01 -20.95 8.67
N LYS A 2 10.55 -21.34 7.51
CA LYS A 2 11.33 -20.40 6.67
C LYS A 2 10.32 -19.44 6.03
N ILE A 3 10.45 -18.14 6.33
CA ILE A 3 9.69 -17.11 5.62
C ILE A 3 10.16 -17.15 4.17
N ALA A 4 9.30 -17.60 3.26
CA ALA A 4 9.57 -17.45 1.84
C ALA A 4 9.69 -15.95 1.56
N GLY A 5 10.80 -15.49 0.97
CA GLY A 5 10.94 -14.07 0.64
C GLY A 5 9.83 -13.63 -0.32
N SER A 6 9.32 -12.41 -0.16
CA SER A 6 8.28 -11.83 -1.03
C SER A 6 8.65 -11.97 -2.52
N ARG A 7 7.66 -12.18 -3.38
CA ARG A 7 7.83 -12.21 -4.84
C ARG A 7 8.24 -10.84 -5.39
N CYS A 8 7.87 -9.75 -4.70
CA CYS A 8 8.24 -8.37 -5.05
C CYS A 8 9.74 -8.05 -4.93
N VAL A 9 10.58 -8.99 -4.46
CA VAL A 9 12.05 -8.83 -4.36
C VAL A 9 12.86 -9.86 -5.17
N ARG A 10 12.22 -10.74 -5.95
CA ARG A 10 12.89 -11.90 -6.59
C ARG A 10 13.54 -11.61 -7.94
N GLY A 11 13.47 -10.37 -8.43
CA GLY A 11 13.98 -9.97 -9.74
C GLY A 11 13.14 -10.45 -10.94
N SER A 12 12.01 -11.11 -10.69
CA SER A 12 11.04 -11.55 -11.70
C SER A 12 9.74 -10.77 -11.58
N GLY A 13 9.13 -10.47 -12.73
CA GLY A 13 7.81 -9.84 -12.75
C GLY A 13 6.72 -10.70 -12.11
N VAL A 14 5.74 -10.05 -11.50
CA VAL A 14 4.55 -10.65 -10.89
C VAL A 14 3.29 -10.10 -11.52
N ASP A 15 2.21 -10.89 -11.47
CA ASP A 15 0.88 -10.40 -11.82
C ASP A 15 0.30 -9.65 -10.62
N TYR A 16 0.52 -8.34 -10.55
CA TYR A 16 0.04 -7.51 -9.45
C TYR A 16 -1.46 -7.22 -9.59
N GLN A 17 -2.24 -7.43 -8.53
CA GLN A 17 -3.67 -7.13 -8.48
C GLN A 17 -4.04 -6.39 -7.19
N TRP A 18 -5.11 -5.60 -7.23
CA TRP A 18 -5.61 -4.86 -6.08
C TRP A 18 -6.91 -5.48 -5.55
N PHE A 19 -6.93 -5.78 -4.26
CA PHE A 19 -8.02 -6.45 -3.53
C PHE A 19 -8.35 -5.72 -2.21
N GLY A 20 -7.91 -4.48 -2.08
CA GLY A 20 -8.10 -3.73 -0.85
C GLY A 20 -9.46 -3.08 -0.71
N GLY A 21 -9.67 -2.03 -1.51
CA GLY A 21 -10.92 -1.28 -1.53
C GLY A 21 -11.34 -0.93 -2.95
N PRO A 22 -12.53 -0.32 -3.12
CA PRO A 22 -13.00 0.10 -4.44
C PRO A 22 -11.99 1.05 -5.08
N LEU A 23 -11.52 0.66 -6.25
CA LEU A 23 -10.62 1.41 -7.12
C LEU A 23 -11.21 1.40 -8.52
N GLU A 24 -11.50 2.60 -9.03
CA GLU A 24 -11.88 2.78 -10.42
C GLU A 24 -10.62 2.78 -11.27
N VAL A 25 -10.62 1.99 -12.34
CA VAL A 25 -9.52 1.92 -13.30
C VAL A 25 -10.11 2.16 -14.68
N ALA A 26 -9.71 3.25 -15.32
CA ALA A 26 -10.23 3.58 -16.64
C ALA A 26 -9.77 2.54 -17.68
N ARG A 27 -10.54 2.42 -18.78
CA ARG A 27 -10.18 1.48 -19.86
C ARG A 27 -8.80 1.84 -20.41
N GLY A 28 -7.86 0.89 -20.34
CA GLY A 28 -6.49 1.04 -20.82
C GLY A 28 -5.53 1.72 -19.83
N GLU A 29 -6.01 2.12 -18.65
CA GLU A 29 -5.18 2.66 -17.58
C GLU A 29 -4.39 1.54 -16.89
N ALA A 30 -3.13 1.82 -16.57
CA ALA A 30 -2.32 0.92 -15.78
C ALA A 30 -2.77 0.93 -14.32
N LEU A 31 -2.89 -0.26 -13.70
CA LEU A 31 -3.32 -0.40 -12.30
C LEU A 31 -2.43 0.41 -11.34
N GLU A 32 -1.13 0.46 -11.62
CA GLU A 32 -0.14 1.19 -10.82
C GLU A 32 -0.43 2.69 -10.82
N HIS A 33 -0.81 3.25 -11.97
CA HIS A 33 -1.18 4.65 -12.13
C HIS A 33 -2.50 4.97 -11.41
N ALA A 34 -3.52 4.13 -11.63
CA ALA A 34 -4.83 4.28 -10.98
C ALA A 34 -4.71 4.25 -9.45
N LEU A 35 -4.02 3.22 -8.90
CA LEU A 35 -3.83 3.05 -7.46
C LEU A 35 -3.02 4.20 -6.86
N ALA A 36 -1.94 4.64 -7.53
CA ALA A 36 -1.12 5.76 -7.09
C ALA A 36 -1.92 7.06 -7.02
N THR A 37 -2.69 7.38 -8.07
CA THR A 37 -3.50 8.60 -8.14
C THR A 37 -4.63 8.60 -7.13
N TRP A 38 -5.35 7.47 -7.01
CA TRP A 38 -6.41 7.28 -6.01
C TRP A 38 -5.88 7.49 -4.60
N PHE A 39 -4.79 6.82 -4.24
CA PHE A 39 -4.23 6.94 -2.89
C PHE A 39 -3.68 8.34 -2.65
N ALA A 40 -3.00 8.94 -3.62
CA ALA A 40 -2.44 10.28 -3.46
C ALA A 40 -3.52 11.33 -3.14
N GLY A 41 -4.72 11.20 -3.74
CA GLY A 41 -5.86 12.04 -3.38
C GLY A 41 -6.31 11.86 -1.94
N ARG A 42 -6.43 10.63 -1.46
CA ARG A 42 -6.79 10.31 -0.07
C ARG A 42 -5.75 10.81 0.93
N ALA A 43 -4.47 10.56 0.62
CA ALA A 43 -3.35 11.01 1.43
C ALA A 43 -3.27 12.54 1.51
N ALA A 44 -3.50 13.25 0.40
CA ALA A 44 -3.53 14.72 0.40
C ALA A 44 -4.63 15.27 1.32
N ASN A 45 -5.83 14.68 1.27
CA ASN A 45 -6.91 15.02 2.17
C ASN A 45 -6.56 14.74 3.64
N GLN A 46 -5.90 13.60 3.91
CA GLN A 46 -5.47 13.22 5.25
C GLN A 46 -4.44 14.19 5.83
N GLU A 47 -3.37 14.51 5.08
CA GLU A 47 -2.34 15.46 5.50
C GLU A 47 -2.90 16.88 5.72
N MET A 48 -3.90 17.27 4.94
CA MET A 48 -4.60 18.55 5.11
C MET A 48 -5.49 18.53 6.36
N ALA A 49 -6.22 17.44 6.62
CA ALA A 49 -7.02 17.25 7.84
C ALA A 49 -6.13 17.21 9.10
N TRP A 50 -4.92 16.70 8.96
CA TRP A 50 -3.88 16.72 9.98
C TRP A 50 -3.23 18.09 10.19
N GLY A 51 -3.55 19.09 9.37
CA GLY A 51 -3.04 20.45 9.47
C GLY A 51 -1.59 20.62 9.04
N VAL A 52 -0.97 19.58 8.46
CA VAL A 52 0.45 19.60 8.06
C VAL A 52 0.62 19.93 6.58
N LEU A 53 -0.41 19.77 5.75
CA LEU A 53 -0.42 20.22 4.35
C LEU A 53 -1.26 21.49 4.19
N ALA A 54 -0.62 22.58 3.78
CA ALA A 54 -1.33 23.82 3.46
C ALA A 54 -2.15 23.68 2.16
N PRO A 55 -3.38 24.24 2.06
CA PRO A 55 -4.24 24.09 0.88
C PRO A 55 -3.59 24.47 -0.45
N ARG A 56 -2.76 25.53 -0.45
CA ARG A 56 -2.02 25.98 -1.65
C ARG A 56 -1.04 24.95 -2.22
N TYR A 57 -0.68 23.93 -1.44
CA TYR A 57 0.22 22.86 -1.86
C TYR A 57 -0.49 21.56 -2.20
N PHE A 58 -1.82 21.50 -2.06
CA PHE A 58 -2.61 20.28 -2.21
C PHE A 58 -2.35 19.55 -3.53
N GLU A 59 -2.60 20.20 -4.68
CA GLU A 59 -2.42 19.58 -5.99
C GLU A 59 -0.97 19.20 -6.27
N ARG A 60 -0.01 20.03 -5.82
CA ARG A 60 1.42 19.76 -5.99
C ARG A 60 1.87 18.55 -5.18
N TYR A 61 1.40 18.44 -3.94
CA TYR A 61 1.67 17.30 -3.06
C TYR A 61 1.06 16.02 -3.66
N LYS A 62 -0.21 16.08 -4.07
CA LYS A 62 -0.93 14.96 -4.68
C LYS A 62 -0.21 14.44 -5.93
N ALA A 63 0.17 15.32 -6.85
CA ALA A 63 0.87 14.93 -8.08
C ALA A 63 2.24 14.28 -7.79
N ARG A 64 2.99 14.82 -6.81
CA ARG A 64 4.30 14.27 -6.40
C ARG A 64 4.17 12.91 -5.74
N LEU A 65 3.20 12.75 -4.86
CA LEU A 65 2.92 11.48 -4.19
C LEU A 65 2.50 10.41 -5.21
N ALA A 66 1.62 10.75 -6.15
CA ALA A 66 1.19 9.84 -7.21
C ALA A 66 2.41 9.35 -8.04
N ALA A 67 3.24 10.27 -8.54
CA ALA A 67 4.44 9.91 -9.30
C ALA A 67 5.42 9.03 -8.50
N PHE A 68 5.61 9.33 -7.21
CA PHE A 68 6.44 8.51 -6.32
C PHE A 68 5.87 7.10 -6.17
N LEU A 69 4.58 6.97 -5.91
CA LEU A 69 3.92 5.69 -5.70
C LEU A 69 3.87 4.84 -6.96
N GLU A 70 3.59 5.45 -8.11
CA GLU A 70 3.55 4.73 -9.38
C GLU A 70 4.89 4.05 -9.66
N VAL A 71 6.01 4.77 -9.47
CA VAL A 71 7.36 4.20 -9.59
C VAL A 71 7.57 3.04 -8.60
N LYS A 72 7.11 3.17 -7.36
CA LYS A 72 7.23 2.11 -6.35
C LYS A 72 6.40 0.88 -6.69
N LEU A 73 5.18 1.06 -7.17
CA LEU A 73 4.27 -0.01 -7.58
C LEU A 73 4.80 -0.74 -8.83
N ILE A 74 5.34 -0.02 -9.81
CA ILE A 74 6.02 -0.62 -10.97
C ILE A 74 7.21 -1.46 -10.50
N ARG A 75 8.04 -0.96 -9.57
CA ARG A 75 9.14 -1.74 -9.01
C ARG A 75 8.67 -2.99 -8.28
N ALA A 76 7.58 -2.90 -7.51
CA ALA A 76 6.95 -4.05 -6.84
C ALA A 76 6.54 -5.12 -7.86
N LYS A 77 5.80 -4.72 -8.90
CA LYS A 77 5.38 -5.58 -10.00
C LYS A 77 6.55 -6.22 -10.74
N MET A 78 7.67 -5.54 -10.88
CA MET A 78 8.86 -6.08 -11.53
C MET A 78 9.71 -7.00 -10.63
N GLY A 79 9.33 -7.19 -9.37
CA GLY A 79 10.14 -7.95 -8.41
C GLY A 79 11.42 -7.22 -7.98
N ARG A 80 11.45 -5.89 -8.06
CA ARG A 80 12.65 -5.05 -7.92
C ARG A 80 12.68 -4.20 -6.64
N LEU A 81 11.90 -4.56 -5.63
CA LEU A 81 12.02 -3.92 -4.30
C LEU A 81 13.23 -4.47 -3.54
N THR A 82 13.70 -3.70 -2.57
CA THR A 82 14.83 -4.10 -1.72
C THR A 82 14.35 -4.93 -0.51
N PRO A 83 14.83 -6.18 -0.34
CA PRO A 83 14.45 -7.00 0.81
C PRO A 83 14.99 -6.44 2.14
N GLY A 84 14.24 -6.63 3.22
CA GLY A 84 14.64 -6.25 4.58
C GLY A 84 14.52 -4.75 4.90
N THR A 85 14.46 -3.89 3.89
CA THR A 85 14.29 -2.43 4.05
C THR A 85 12.98 -1.94 3.45
N GLU A 86 12.75 -2.20 2.16
CA GLU A 86 11.49 -1.86 1.49
C GLU A 86 10.42 -2.93 1.68
N VAL A 87 10.80 -4.19 1.90
CA VAL A 87 9.84 -5.31 2.05
C VAL A 87 10.19 -6.15 3.26
N ILE A 88 9.23 -6.33 4.15
CA ILE A 88 9.39 -7.19 5.33
C ILE A 88 8.16 -8.08 5.55
N PRO A 89 8.33 -9.28 6.14
CA PRO A 89 7.19 -10.11 6.52
C PRO A 89 6.42 -9.51 7.69
N VAL A 90 5.09 -9.60 7.65
CA VAL A 90 4.23 -9.14 8.76
C VAL A 90 4.06 -10.27 9.77
N SER A 91 4.88 -10.28 10.83
CA SER A 91 4.92 -11.40 11.80
C SER A 91 3.55 -11.80 12.35
N ARG A 92 2.67 -10.83 12.64
CA ARG A 92 1.31 -11.05 13.15
C ARG A 92 0.41 -11.83 12.17
N ALA A 93 0.58 -11.61 10.87
CA ALA A 93 -0.14 -12.33 9.83
C ALA A 93 0.47 -13.73 9.61
N TRP A 94 1.80 -13.82 9.60
CA TRP A 94 2.50 -15.09 9.45
C TRP A 94 2.25 -16.07 10.61
N GLN A 95 1.99 -15.57 11.82
CA GLN A 95 1.53 -16.38 12.96
C GLN A 95 0.16 -17.04 12.74
N GLN A 96 -0.59 -16.57 11.74
CA GLN A 96 -1.90 -17.09 11.35
C GLN A 96 -1.84 -17.78 9.97
N ASP A 97 -0.63 -18.17 9.53
CA ASP A 97 -0.36 -18.77 8.21
C ASP A 97 -0.77 -17.91 7.00
N ILE A 98 -0.85 -16.58 7.20
CA ILE A 98 -1.14 -15.63 6.13
C ILE A 98 0.19 -15.11 5.56
N PRO A 99 0.52 -15.38 4.28
CA PRO A 99 1.77 -14.96 3.66
C PRO A 99 1.72 -13.47 3.27
N MET A 100 1.79 -12.59 4.27
CA MET A 100 1.66 -11.15 4.12
C MET A 100 2.99 -10.41 4.31
N PHE A 101 3.18 -9.36 3.52
CA PHE A 101 4.34 -8.49 3.58
C PHE A 101 3.91 -7.03 3.71
N GLU A 102 4.74 -6.25 4.39
CA GLU A 102 4.62 -4.80 4.50
C GLU A 102 5.69 -4.17 3.60
N LEU A 103 5.25 -3.39 2.61
CA LEU A 103 6.11 -2.48 1.87
C LEU A 103 6.25 -1.17 2.64
N ARG A 104 7.50 -0.77 2.87
CA ARG A 104 7.87 0.41 3.64
C ARG A 104 8.46 1.46 2.73
N TRP A 105 7.67 2.49 2.43
CA TRP A 105 8.13 3.60 1.62
C TRP A 105 8.25 4.86 2.46
N HIS A 106 9.33 5.59 2.24
CA HIS A 106 9.59 6.84 2.93
C HIS A 106 9.90 7.92 1.91
N ARG A 107 9.33 9.10 2.10
CA ARG A 107 9.49 10.24 1.20
C ARG A 107 9.86 11.48 2.01
N ASP A 108 10.89 12.19 1.54
CA ASP A 108 11.24 13.50 2.07
C ASP A 108 10.38 14.54 1.34
N GLU A 109 9.33 15.04 1.98
CA GLU A 109 8.41 16.01 1.38
C GLU A 109 8.45 17.35 2.12
N ARG A 110 9.01 18.36 1.46
CA ARG A 110 9.17 19.71 2.03
C ARG A 110 7.89 20.53 2.04
N LEU A 111 6.83 20.05 1.39
CA LEU A 111 5.52 20.69 1.40
C LEU A 111 4.73 20.42 2.69
N LEU A 112 5.15 19.43 3.49
CA LEU A 112 4.56 19.11 4.78
C LEU A 112 5.23 19.92 5.89
N GLY A 113 4.44 20.61 6.70
CA GLY A 113 4.90 21.34 7.88
C GLY A 113 5.10 20.40 9.07
N GLY A 114 6.26 20.47 9.73
CA GLY A 114 6.52 19.72 10.95
C GLY A 114 6.70 18.20 10.78
N VAL A 115 6.65 17.70 9.55
CA VAL A 115 6.87 16.28 9.24
C VAL A 115 8.28 16.11 8.66
N GLY A 116 9.16 15.41 9.38
CA GLY A 116 10.53 15.17 8.92
C GLY A 116 10.60 14.22 7.72
N LYS A 117 9.82 13.14 7.76
CA LYS A 117 9.75 12.15 6.70
C LYS A 117 8.38 11.50 6.66
N GLU A 118 7.70 11.62 5.53
CA GLU A 118 6.42 10.97 5.31
C GLU A 118 6.66 9.46 5.20
N GLN A 119 5.81 8.68 5.87
CA GLN A 119 5.91 7.23 5.89
C GLN A 119 4.64 6.61 5.31
N ILE A 120 4.80 5.81 4.26
CA ILE A 120 3.72 5.10 3.59
C ILE A 120 3.92 3.61 3.80
N ARG A 121 2.82 2.90 4.02
CA ARG A 121 2.79 1.46 4.27
C ARG A 121 1.78 0.79 3.38
N HIS A 122 2.24 -0.25 2.69
CA HIS A 122 1.43 -1.07 1.81
C HIS A 122 1.47 -2.50 2.31
N TYR A 123 0.32 -3.11 2.55
CA TYR A 123 0.21 -4.52 2.87
C TYR A 123 -0.19 -5.30 1.64
N GLU A 124 0.59 -6.33 1.33
CA GLU A 124 0.36 -7.24 0.23
C GLU A 124 0.32 -8.68 0.73
N SER A 125 -0.46 -9.52 0.05
CA SER A 125 -0.60 -10.94 0.32
C SER A 125 -0.13 -11.76 -0.86
N GLU A 126 0.55 -12.86 -0.56
CA GLU A 126 1.14 -13.77 -1.54
C GLU A 126 0.71 -15.23 -1.29
N PRO A 127 -0.58 -15.58 -1.47
CA PRO A 127 -1.06 -16.94 -1.22
C PRO A 127 -0.30 -17.96 -2.07
N GLN A 128 -0.14 -19.17 -1.54
CA GLN A 128 0.62 -20.23 -2.22
C GLN A 128 -0.15 -20.79 -3.41
N GLU A 129 -1.50 -20.76 -3.34
CA GLU A 129 -2.37 -21.21 -4.44
C GLU A 129 -2.18 -20.38 -5.73
N PHE A 130 -1.69 -19.13 -5.61
CA PHE A 130 -1.48 -18.21 -6.74
C PHE A 130 0.00 -17.85 -6.86
N PRO A 131 0.86 -18.76 -7.38
CA PRO A 131 2.32 -18.63 -7.30
C PRO A 131 2.91 -17.45 -8.09
N ARG A 132 2.14 -16.86 -9.01
CA ARG A 132 2.55 -15.73 -9.85
C ARG A 132 1.91 -14.40 -9.47
N ILE A 133 0.94 -14.41 -8.57
CA ILE A 133 0.10 -13.25 -8.26
C ILE A 133 0.53 -12.65 -6.92
N VAL A 134 0.49 -11.33 -6.84
CA VAL A 134 0.61 -10.57 -5.58
C VAL A 134 -0.66 -9.74 -5.43
N PHE A 135 -1.30 -9.84 -4.27
CA PHE A 135 -2.53 -9.12 -3.96
C PHE A 135 -2.21 -7.93 -3.06
N GLY A 136 -2.29 -6.72 -3.59
CA GLY A 136 -2.29 -5.50 -2.77
C GLY A 136 -3.61 -5.40 -1.99
N LEU A 137 -3.53 -5.17 -0.68
CA LEU A 137 -4.69 -5.21 0.22
C LEU A 137 -4.94 -3.88 0.91
N HIS A 138 -3.90 -3.18 1.33
CA HIS A 138 -4.13 -1.98 2.13
C HIS A 138 -2.96 -1.03 2.01
N LEU A 139 -3.24 0.26 1.82
CA LEU A 139 -2.23 1.30 1.65
C LEU A 139 -2.65 2.47 2.54
N HIS A 140 -1.74 2.93 3.40
CA HIS A 140 -2.01 4.02 4.34
C HIS A 140 -0.77 4.89 4.59
N LEU A 141 -1.01 6.11 5.09
CA LEU A 141 0.00 6.94 5.72
C LEU A 141 0.20 6.44 7.15
N LYS A 142 1.44 6.19 7.55
CA LYS A 142 1.76 5.89 8.94
C LYS A 142 1.83 7.20 9.70
N ASP A 143 0.89 7.38 10.64
CA ASP A 143 0.91 8.52 11.54
C ASP A 143 2.06 8.36 12.54
N VAL A 144 2.96 9.34 12.56
CA VAL A 144 4.09 9.42 13.49
C VAL A 144 4.10 10.73 14.27
N ARG A 145 3.04 11.54 14.14
CA ARG A 145 3.01 12.91 14.63
C ARG A 145 2.93 12.98 16.15
N SER A 146 2.37 11.96 16.80
CA SER A 146 2.34 11.87 18.27
C SER A 146 3.74 11.75 18.88
N GLY A 147 4.71 11.19 18.14
CA GLY A 147 6.03 10.82 18.65
C GLY A 147 6.02 9.70 19.70
N ASP A 148 4.84 9.24 20.12
CA ASP A 148 4.67 8.18 21.12
C ASP A 148 4.67 6.82 20.42
N GLU A 149 5.72 6.04 20.64
CA GLU A 149 5.90 4.73 20.01
C GLU A 149 4.76 3.76 20.32
N SER A 150 4.13 3.86 21.50
CA SER A 150 3.04 2.96 21.89
C SER A 150 1.76 3.27 21.11
N ILE A 151 1.44 4.56 20.91
CA ILE A 151 0.30 5.01 20.11
C ILE A 151 0.53 4.65 18.64
N ILE A 152 1.71 4.96 18.12
CA ILE A 152 2.08 4.67 16.73
C ILE A 152 2.01 3.16 16.46
N ALA A 153 2.50 2.33 17.39
CA ALA A 153 2.42 0.88 17.26
C ALA A 153 0.97 0.37 17.33
N ALA A 154 0.14 0.93 18.22
CA ALA A 154 -1.27 0.56 18.34
C ALA A 154 -2.05 0.91 17.07
N GLU A 155 -1.81 2.08 16.48
CA GLU A 155 -2.41 2.48 15.20
C GLU A 155 -1.93 1.60 14.06
N GLN A 156 -0.63 1.34 13.97
CA GLN A 156 -0.08 0.42 12.96
C GLN A 156 -0.72 -0.98 13.07
N ASN A 157 -0.95 -1.48 14.27
CA ASN A 157 -1.60 -2.78 14.48
C ASN A 157 -3.04 -2.81 13.94
N LYS A 158 -3.79 -1.70 14.04
CA LYS A 158 -5.14 -1.61 13.45
C LYS A 158 -5.09 -1.72 11.93
N GLU A 159 -4.11 -1.09 11.31
CA GLU A 159 -3.91 -1.13 9.84
C GLU A 159 -3.50 -2.54 9.37
N ILE A 160 -2.68 -3.24 10.16
CA ILE A 160 -2.34 -4.66 9.93
C ILE A 160 -3.58 -5.54 10.07
N ASP A 161 -4.38 -5.34 11.12
CA ASP A 161 -5.59 -6.13 11.36
C ASP A 161 -6.59 -5.93 10.21
N GLN A 162 -6.75 -4.71 9.69
CA GLN A 162 -7.55 -4.45 8.49
C GLN A 162 -7.04 -5.23 7.27
N ALA A 163 -5.73 -5.26 7.02
CA ALA A 163 -5.16 -6.03 5.92
C ALA A 163 -5.37 -7.55 6.09
N ILE A 164 -5.28 -8.06 7.32
CA ILE A 164 -5.55 -9.46 7.66
C ILE A 164 -7.02 -9.81 7.39
N ASP A 165 -7.94 -8.95 7.80
CA ASP A 165 -9.38 -9.16 7.58
C ASP A 165 -9.71 -9.15 6.09
N LEU A 166 -9.10 -8.25 5.31
CA LEU A 166 -9.22 -8.24 3.86
C LEU A 166 -8.68 -9.52 3.23
N HIS A 167 -7.51 -10.01 3.67
CA HIS A 167 -7.00 -11.30 3.20
C HIS A 167 -8.00 -12.43 3.46
N LYS A 168 -8.48 -12.56 4.71
CA LYS A 168 -9.39 -13.64 5.11
C LYS A 168 -10.70 -13.60 4.33
N ARG A 169 -11.28 -12.41 4.16
CA ARG A 169 -12.50 -12.22 3.37
C ARG A 169 -12.28 -12.65 1.92
N ASN A 170 -11.27 -12.09 1.26
CA ASN A 170 -10.98 -12.40 -0.14
C ASN A 170 -10.66 -13.88 -0.34
N ALA A 171 -9.92 -14.51 0.58
CA ALA A 171 -9.66 -15.95 0.54
C ALA A 171 -10.95 -16.78 0.66
N SER A 172 -11.86 -16.41 1.57
CA SER A 172 -13.16 -17.10 1.73
C SER A 172 -14.09 -16.93 0.54
N GLU A 173 -13.95 -15.81 -0.19
CA GLU A 173 -14.74 -15.50 -1.39
C GLU A 173 -14.07 -16.00 -2.68
N GLY A 174 -12.90 -16.67 -2.58
CA GLY A 174 -12.19 -17.23 -3.74
C GLY A 174 -11.47 -16.19 -4.61
N TRP A 175 -11.07 -15.06 -4.03
CA TRP A 175 -10.35 -13.96 -4.69
C TRP A 175 -11.10 -13.40 -5.90
N ILE A 176 -12.41 -13.21 -5.76
CA ILE A 176 -13.24 -12.55 -6.77
C ILE A 176 -12.86 -11.07 -6.82
N ARG A 177 -12.44 -10.58 -8.00
CA ARG A 177 -12.09 -9.17 -8.15
C ARG A 177 -13.29 -8.29 -7.77
N PRO A 178 -13.10 -7.25 -6.94
CA PRO A 178 -14.14 -6.25 -6.72
C PRO A 178 -14.60 -5.69 -8.06
N ALA A 179 -15.91 -5.52 -8.24
CA ALA A 179 -16.46 -4.97 -9.47
C ALA A 179 -15.79 -3.61 -9.77
N ILE A 180 -15.15 -3.50 -10.94
CA ILE A 180 -14.67 -2.21 -11.44
C ILE A 180 -15.95 -1.45 -11.82
N ALA A 181 -16.23 -0.34 -11.15
CA ALA A 181 -17.30 0.55 -11.58
C ALA A 181 -16.91 1.08 -12.97
N GLU A 182 -17.67 0.69 -14.01
CA GLU A 182 -17.55 1.35 -15.30
C GLU A 182 -18.06 2.78 -15.15
N PRO A 183 -17.34 3.80 -15.65
CA PRO A 183 -17.86 5.16 -15.63
C PRO A 183 -19.19 5.18 -16.39
N MET A 184 -20.22 5.73 -15.75
CA MET A 184 -21.51 6.01 -16.39
C MET A 184 -21.25 6.86 -17.64
N GLN A 185 -21.70 6.36 -18.80
CA GLN A 185 -21.62 7.08 -20.09
C GLN A 185 -22.44 8.36 -20.09
#